data_AF-A0A1E1KWQ0-F1
#
_entry.id   AF-A0A1E1KWQ0-F1
#
_cell.length_a   1.000
_cell.length_b   1.000
_cell.length_c   1.000
_cell.angle_alpha   90.00
_cell.angle_beta   90.00
_cell.angle_gamma   90.00
#
_symmetry.space_group_name_H-M   'P 1'
#
loop_
_entity.id
_entity.type
_entity.pdbx_description
1 polymer ?
#
loop_
_entity_poly.entity_id
_entity_poly.type
_entity_poly.pdbx_seq_one_letter_code
_entity_poly.pdbx_strand_id
1 'polypeptide(L)'
;MLFILTWITTFKNARLIPAARRPLIHVHELEDADHTIFDITPTGLFIQVTVAALGYFWMYALTRRSKLSLLAALPPFALNILYAGTHSLYKPLDVFTWLSYGVIHFLSPFFAAFWLWLFASPGVVSVFAWSFGIQNCLGIITHLAVPTAAPWYGDQYGIPLPPGNYSMPGSAAGLVRVDKVLGTHIYANAFKASPLVFGAFPSLHGAFSCCCFLFVARYSRRGTYILGFYLLWQWFSTMYLRHHWRIDLLGGLAYSAAAYSMFYRSLQKMDKAYSTGISGGNGWQRLWEGTRLQYWFDGKPGRGYEVVMEDREDGEYTRMSVDDAVRERDLESSWIDDRGILGWSPKEPTQVTMHK
;
A
#
# COMPACT_ATOMS: atom_id res chain seq x y z
N MET A 1 -4.55 15.96 -2.52
CA MET A 1 -4.43 16.38 -1.11
C MET A 1 -5.75 16.36 -0.34
N LEU A 2 -6.89 16.69 -0.95
CA LEU A 2 -8.20 16.77 -0.28
C LEU A 2 -8.51 15.57 0.63
N PHE A 3 -8.54 14.34 0.10
CA PHE A 3 -8.86 13.15 0.91
C PHE A 3 -7.90 12.91 2.07
N ILE A 4 -6.60 13.14 1.90
CA ILE A 4 -5.62 12.99 2.99
C ILE A 4 -5.91 13.99 4.10
N LEU A 5 -6.18 15.25 3.75
CA LEU A 5 -6.53 16.29 4.72
C LEU A 5 -7.87 15.99 5.41
N THR A 6 -8.87 15.54 4.65
CA THR A 6 -10.16 15.10 5.19
C THR A 6 -9.96 13.97 6.20
N TRP A 7 -9.22 12.92 5.85
CA TRP A 7 -8.93 11.80 6.74
C TRP A 7 -8.22 12.24 8.03
N ILE A 8 -7.11 12.97 7.94
CA ILE A 8 -6.35 13.40 9.12
C ILE A 8 -7.20 14.31 10.02
N THR A 9 -7.95 15.23 9.40
CA THR A 9 -8.81 16.15 10.15
C THR A 9 -9.94 15.39 10.84
N THR A 10 -10.61 14.47 10.15
CA THR A 10 -11.66 13.63 10.74
C THR A 10 -11.11 12.77 11.86
N PHE A 11 -9.97 12.09 11.67
CA PHE A 11 -9.33 11.27 12.70
C PHE A 11 -9.01 12.08 13.95
N LYS A 12 -8.32 13.22 13.80
CA LYS A 12 -7.92 14.08 14.92
C LYS A 12 -9.11 14.63 15.70
N ASN A 13 -10.23 14.88 15.01
CA ASN A 13 -11.45 15.43 15.60
C ASN A 13 -12.50 14.39 15.98
N ALA A 14 -12.27 13.10 15.73
CA ALA A 14 -13.25 12.04 16.03
C ALA A 14 -13.68 12.03 17.50
N ARG A 15 -12.77 12.41 18.41
CA ARG A 15 -13.07 12.55 19.85
C ARG A 15 -14.17 13.57 20.17
N LEU A 16 -14.40 14.55 19.28
CA LEU A 16 -15.41 15.60 19.47
C LEU A 16 -16.84 15.10 19.18
N ILE A 17 -16.99 13.93 18.57
CA ILE A 17 -18.32 13.35 18.33
C ILE A 17 -18.92 12.96 19.70
N PRO A 18 -20.09 13.48 20.09
CA PRO A 18 -20.69 13.16 21.39
C PRO A 18 -21.00 11.66 21.52
N ALA A 19 -20.75 11.07 22.69
CA ALA A 19 -20.96 9.64 22.92
C ALA A 19 -22.38 9.17 22.58
N ALA A 20 -23.40 10.00 22.82
CA ALA A 20 -24.80 9.70 22.51
C ALA A 20 -25.11 9.54 21.01
N ARG A 21 -24.24 10.02 20.11
CA ARG A 21 -24.39 9.89 18.65
C ARG A 21 -23.49 8.83 18.04
N ARG A 22 -22.65 8.18 18.86
CA ARG A 22 -21.74 7.15 18.38
C ARG A 22 -22.44 5.79 18.41
N PRO A 23 -22.14 4.91 17.44
CA PRO A 23 -22.72 3.57 17.39
C PRO A 23 -22.27 2.71 18.58
N LEU A 24 -22.86 1.53 18.70
CA LEU A 24 -22.44 0.53 19.68
C LEU A 24 -21.01 0.04 19.36
N ILE A 25 -20.23 -0.25 20.39
CA ILE A 25 -18.89 -0.83 20.23
C ILE A 25 -19.01 -2.35 20.15
N HIS A 26 -18.53 -2.91 19.04
CA HIS A 26 -18.55 -4.33 18.73
C HIS A 26 -17.26 -4.99 19.21
N VAL A 27 -17.24 -5.43 20.46
CA VAL A 27 -16.03 -6.00 21.09
C VAL A 27 -15.74 -7.45 20.69
N HIS A 28 -16.76 -8.23 20.36
CA HIS A 28 -16.63 -9.66 20.04
C HIS A 28 -16.47 -9.96 18.54
N GLU A 29 -17.14 -9.17 17.69
CA GLU A 29 -17.35 -9.54 16.27
C GLU A 29 -16.06 -9.81 15.49
N LEU A 30 -14.99 -9.04 15.76
CA LEU A 30 -13.71 -9.27 15.09
C LEU A 30 -12.98 -10.51 15.58
N GLU A 31 -13.02 -10.79 16.88
CA GLU A 31 -12.41 -11.99 17.45
C GLU A 31 -13.12 -13.24 16.89
N ASP A 32 -14.45 -13.25 16.95
CA ASP A 32 -15.28 -14.34 16.42
C ASP A 32 -15.07 -14.54 14.91
N ALA A 33 -15.00 -13.45 14.14
CA ALA A 33 -14.75 -13.51 12.71
C ALA A 33 -13.32 -14.00 12.40
N ASP A 34 -12.31 -13.54 13.14
CA ASP A 34 -10.93 -13.99 12.96
C ASP A 34 -10.80 -15.50 13.22
N HIS A 35 -11.38 -15.99 14.31
CA HIS A 35 -11.43 -17.43 14.62
C HIS A 35 -12.19 -18.23 13.57
N THR A 36 -13.37 -17.75 13.14
CA THR A 36 -14.17 -18.41 12.10
C THR A 36 -13.40 -18.56 10.78
N ILE A 37 -12.63 -17.53 10.39
CA ILE A 37 -11.91 -17.51 9.12
C ILE A 37 -10.59 -18.27 9.22
N PHE A 38 -9.82 -18.06 10.29
CA PHE A 38 -8.42 -18.46 10.32
C PHE A 38 -8.11 -19.70 11.16
N ASP A 39 -9.03 -20.17 12.01
CA ASP A 39 -8.83 -21.43 12.70
C ASP A 39 -8.84 -22.61 11.72
N ILE A 40 -8.10 -23.67 12.05
CA ILE A 40 -7.95 -24.86 11.21
C ILE A 40 -9.21 -25.73 11.36
N THR A 41 -10.30 -25.26 10.75
CA THR A 41 -11.59 -25.94 10.65
C THR A 41 -11.97 -26.07 9.17
N PRO A 42 -12.87 -27.00 8.79
CA PRO A 42 -13.33 -27.09 7.40
C PRO A 42 -13.89 -25.76 6.86
N THR A 43 -14.66 -25.03 7.69
CA THR A 43 -15.21 -23.71 7.35
C THR A 43 -14.11 -22.67 7.15
N GLY A 44 -13.17 -22.56 8.09
CA GLY A 44 -12.06 -21.60 8.00
C GLY A 44 -11.18 -21.85 6.78
N LEU A 45 -10.81 -23.11 6.52
CA LEU A 45 -10.03 -23.48 5.34
C LEU A 45 -10.78 -23.16 4.04
N PHE A 46 -12.09 -23.44 3.97
CA PHE A 46 -12.90 -23.09 2.81
C PHE A 46 -12.94 -21.57 2.56
N ILE A 47 -13.12 -20.77 3.61
CA ILE A 47 -13.12 -19.30 3.48
C ILE A 47 -11.74 -18.81 3.02
N GLN A 48 -10.65 -19.30 3.61
CA GLN A 48 -9.29 -18.90 3.22
C GLN A 48 -8.97 -19.25 1.76
N VAL A 49 -9.33 -20.44 1.29
CA VAL A 49 -9.18 -20.84 -0.11
C VAL A 49 -10.02 -19.96 -1.03
N THR A 50 -11.25 -19.63 -0.61
CA THR A 50 -12.12 -18.72 -1.38
C THR A 50 -11.51 -17.32 -1.48
N VAL A 51 -11.03 -16.75 -0.37
CA VAL A 51 -10.34 -15.45 -0.36
C VAL A 51 -9.09 -15.49 -1.22
N ALA A 52 -8.30 -16.57 -1.17
CA ALA A 52 -7.13 -16.75 -2.01
C ALA A 52 -7.50 -16.79 -3.51
N ALA A 53 -8.56 -17.51 -3.88
CA ALA A 53 -9.07 -17.56 -5.24
C ALA A 53 -9.56 -16.19 -5.71
N LEU A 54 -10.31 -15.45 -4.88
CA LEU A 54 -10.74 -14.09 -5.18
C LEU A 54 -9.54 -13.16 -5.41
N GLY A 55 -8.50 -13.25 -4.58
CA GLY A 55 -7.26 -12.50 -4.75
C GLY A 55 -6.56 -12.83 -6.07
N TYR A 56 -6.45 -14.11 -6.43
CA TYR A 56 -5.91 -14.55 -7.71
C TYR A 56 -6.69 -13.96 -8.88
N PHE A 57 -8.01 -14.16 -8.91
CA PHE A 57 -8.86 -13.72 -10.01
C PHE A 57 -8.93 -12.21 -10.12
N TRP A 58 -8.94 -11.48 -9.00
CA TRP A 58 -8.84 -10.02 -8.98
C TRP A 58 -7.57 -9.53 -9.68
N MET A 59 -6.41 -10.02 -9.26
CA MET A 59 -5.14 -9.61 -9.84
C MET A 59 -5.01 -10.08 -11.29
N TYR A 60 -5.54 -11.26 -11.63
CA TYR A 60 -5.54 -11.76 -13.01
C TYR A 60 -6.44 -10.93 -13.92
N ALA A 61 -7.63 -10.54 -13.45
CA ALA A 61 -8.52 -9.66 -14.21
C ALA A 61 -7.89 -8.29 -14.45
N LEU A 62 -7.12 -7.79 -13.47
CA LEU A 62 -6.46 -6.49 -13.56
C LEU A 62 -5.22 -6.51 -14.47
N THR A 63 -4.39 -7.54 -14.37
CA THR A 63 -3.05 -7.56 -14.98
C THR A 63 -2.84 -8.60 -16.08
N ARG A 64 -3.76 -9.57 -16.22
CA ARG A 64 -3.64 -10.76 -17.08
C ARG A 64 -2.40 -11.63 -16.83
N ARG A 65 -1.79 -11.53 -15.63
CA ARG A 65 -0.51 -12.20 -15.31
C ARG A 65 -0.65 -13.23 -14.18
N SER A 66 -0.68 -14.50 -14.56
CA SER A 66 -0.79 -15.63 -13.62
C SER A 66 0.23 -15.62 -12.48
N LYS A 67 1.50 -15.33 -12.77
CA LYS A 67 2.58 -15.29 -11.74
C LYS A 67 2.34 -14.24 -10.66
N LEU A 68 1.81 -13.08 -11.02
CA LEU A 68 1.48 -12.02 -10.07
C LEU A 68 0.19 -12.34 -9.32
N SER A 69 -0.77 -12.94 -10.01
CA SER A 69 -2.00 -13.43 -9.40
C SER A 69 -1.76 -14.45 -8.31
N LEU A 70 -0.73 -15.29 -8.44
CA LEU A 70 -0.32 -16.20 -7.36
C LEU A 70 0.06 -15.44 -6.09
N LEU A 71 0.77 -14.30 -6.19
CA LEU A 71 1.11 -13.48 -5.02
C LEU A 71 -0.14 -12.91 -4.33
N ALA A 72 -1.16 -12.55 -5.11
CA ALA A 72 -2.42 -12.05 -4.57
C ALA A 72 -3.28 -13.13 -3.90
N ALA A 73 -2.97 -14.42 -4.12
CA ALA A 73 -3.63 -15.55 -3.46
C ALA A 73 -3.01 -15.90 -2.09
N LEU A 74 -1.78 -15.47 -1.83
CA LEU A 74 -1.03 -15.79 -0.60
C LEU A 74 -1.55 -15.15 0.70
N PRO A 75 -2.19 -13.96 0.73
CA PRO A 75 -2.49 -13.24 1.97
C PRO A 75 -3.14 -14.05 3.10
N PRO A 76 -4.24 -14.82 2.89
CA PRO A 76 -4.85 -15.57 4.00
C PRO A 76 -3.89 -16.59 4.63
N PHE A 77 -3.08 -17.27 3.82
CA PHE A 77 -2.12 -18.27 4.31
C PHE A 77 -0.89 -17.62 4.96
N ALA A 78 -0.39 -16.53 4.36
CA ALA A 78 0.73 -15.77 4.91
C ALA A 78 0.37 -15.23 6.30
N LEU A 79 -0.85 -14.74 6.50
CA LEU A 79 -1.32 -14.26 7.80
C LEU A 79 -1.30 -15.34 8.87
N ASN A 80 -1.63 -16.59 8.56
CA ASN A 80 -1.52 -17.70 9.52
C ASN A 80 -0.07 -17.98 9.92
N ILE A 81 0.84 -17.99 8.95
CA ILE A 81 2.27 -18.20 9.20
C ILE A 81 2.83 -17.07 10.07
N LEU A 82 2.51 -15.81 9.74
CA LEU A 82 2.93 -14.65 10.52
C LEU A 82 2.35 -14.69 11.94
N TYR A 83 1.06 -15.00 12.07
CA TYR A 83 0.36 -15.04 13.35
C TYR A 83 0.97 -16.09 14.30
N ALA A 84 1.35 -17.27 13.80
CA ALA A 84 1.99 -18.30 14.60
C ALA A 84 3.29 -17.81 15.29
N GLY A 85 4.01 -16.88 14.67
CA GLY A 85 5.22 -16.27 15.25
C GLY A 85 4.96 -15.19 16.30
N THR A 86 3.71 -14.79 16.54
CA THR A 86 3.40 -13.62 17.37
C THR A 86 3.41 -13.88 18.89
N HIS A 87 3.42 -15.16 19.30
CA HIS A 87 3.27 -15.55 20.70
C HIS A 87 4.58 -15.54 21.50
N SER A 88 5.74 -15.54 20.83
CA SER A 88 7.05 -15.54 21.49
C SER A 88 7.52 -14.12 21.79
N LEU A 89 7.35 -13.65 23.04
CA LEU A 89 7.64 -12.27 23.41
C LEU A 89 9.06 -12.11 23.96
N TYR A 90 9.88 -11.28 23.32
CA TYR A 90 11.23 -10.95 23.80
C TYR A 90 11.73 -9.58 23.29
N LYS A 91 12.64 -8.96 24.05
CA LYS A 91 13.04 -7.55 23.86
C LYS A 91 13.57 -7.23 22.44
N PRO A 92 14.48 -8.02 21.83
CA PRO A 92 14.89 -7.80 20.44
C PRO A 92 13.72 -7.76 19.45
N LEU A 93 12.73 -8.65 19.61
CA LEU A 93 11.56 -8.70 18.73
C LEU A 93 10.61 -7.53 18.99
N ASP A 94 10.51 -7.07 20.24
CA ASP A 94 9.79 -5.83 20.57
C ASP A 94 10.38 -4.62 19.82
N VAL A 95 11.70 -4.46 19.83
CA VAL A 95 12.37 -3.36 19.10
C VAL A 95 12.24 -3.53 17.58
N PHE A 96 12.37 -4.76 17.08
CA PHE A 96 12.23 -5.04 15.65
C PHE A 96 10.82 -4.72 15.15
N THR A 97 9.78 -5.22 15.82
CA THR A 97 8.39 -4.93 15.42
C THR A 97 8.01 -3.46 15.59
N TRP A 98 8.53 -2.84 16.65
CA TRP A 98 8.39 -1.40 16.86
C TRP A 98 8.97 -0.57 15.70
N LEU A 99 10.13 -0.94 15.16
CA LEU A 99 10.74 -0.17 14.08
C LEU A 99 9.82 -0.10 12.86
N SER A 100 9.15 -1.20 12.50
CA SER A 100 8.11 -1.18 11.47
C SER A 100 6.91 -0.34 11.90
N TYR A 101 6.31 -0.70 13.04
CA TYR A 101 5.02 -0.16 13.48
C TYR A 101 5.08 1.33 13.85
N GLY A 102 6.04 1.72 14.67
CA GLY A 102 6.13 3.04 15.29
C GLY A 102 6.94 4.06 14.50
N VAL A 103 7.79 3.63 13.56
CA VAL A 103 8.70 4.54 12.83
C VAL A 103 8.48 4.45 11.32
N ILE A 104 8.78 3.30 10.71
CA ILE A 104 8.74 3.14 9.25
C ILE A 104 7.31 3.33 8.73
N HIS A 105 6.29 2.90 9.47
CA HIS A 105 4.90 3.09 9.11
C HIS A 105 4.59 4.55 8.71
N PHE A 106 4.99 5.52 9.52
CA PHE A 106 4.73 6.94 9.28
C PHE A 106 5.55 7.53 8.13
N LEU A 107 6.76 7.01 7.90
CA LEU A 107 7.65 7.50 6.85
C LEU A 107 7.40 6.84 5.49
N SER A 108 6.86 5.61 5.50
CA SER A 108 6.74 4.78 4.30
C SER A 108 5.95 5.41 3.16
N PRO A 109 4.83 6.13 3.37
CA PRO A 109 4.10 6.75 2.26
C PRO A 109 4.87 7.90 1.63
N PHE A 110 5.67 8.64 2.42
CA PHE A 110 6.51 9.73 1.92
C PHE A 110 7.67 9.18 1.09
N PHE A 111 8.33 8.13 1.57
CA PHE A 111 9.39 7.47 0.81
C PHE A 111 8.85 6.82 -0.47
N ALA A 112 7.69 6.17 -0.41
CA ALA A 112 7.04 5.62 -1.60
C ALA A 112 6.68 6.73 -2.61
N ALA A 113 6.06 7.82 -2.15
CA ALA A 113 5.73 8.96 -3.01
C ALA A 113 6.97 9.59 -3.65
N PHE A 114 8.02 9.81 -2.87
CA PHE A 114 9.29 10.35 -3.38
C PHE A 114 9.93 9.41 -4.40
N TRP A 115 9.96 8.11 -4.11
CA TRP A 115 10.48 7.11 -5.03
C TRP A 115 9.67 7.06 -6.33
N LEU A 116 8.33 7.07 -6.26
CA LEU A 116 7.46 7.10 -7.42
C LEU A 116 7.64 8.39 -8.23
N TRP A 117 7.80 9.53 -7.57
CA TRP A 117 8.06 10.79 -8.24
C TRP A 117 9.40 10.77 -9.02
N LEU A 118 10.44 10.18 -8.42
CA LEU A 118 11.73 10.03 -9.07
C LEU A 118 11.64 9.11 -10.29
N PHE A 119 11.11 7.90 -10.13
CA PHE A 119 11.32 6.80 -11.08
C PHE A 119 10.09 6.39 -11.89
N ALA A 120 8.87 6.68 -11.44
CA ALA A 120 7.66 6.33 -12.17
C ALA A 120 7.24 7.43 -13.16
N SER A 121 6.28 7.09 -14.03
CA SER A 121 5.72 7.99 -15.04
C SER A 121 5.17 9.27 -14.40
N PRO A 122 5.32 10.45 -15.05
CA PRO A 122 4.70 11.68 -14.59
C PRO A 122 3.21 11.50 -14.29
N GLY A 123 2.76 11.99 -13.12
CA GLY A 123 1.37 11.87 -12.67
C GLY A 123 1.08 10.67 -11.76
N VAL A 124 1.91 9.61 -11.76
CA VAL A 124 1.71 8.42 -10.92
C VAL A 124 1.70 8.74 -9.42
N VAL A 125 2.56 9.65 -8.96
CA VAL A 125 2.59 10.07 -7.55
C VAL A 125 1.27 10.69 -7.10
N SER A 126 0.58 11.39 -8.00
CA SER A 126 -0.75 11.97 -7.72
C SER A 126 -1.77 10.86 -7.54
N VAL A 127 -1.76 9.85 -8.42
CA VAL A 127 -2.66 8.68 -8.32
C VAL A 127 -2.41 7.87 -7.05
N PHE A 128 -1.14 7.72 -6.65
CA PHE A 128 -0.76 7.16 -5.35
C PHE A 128 -1.39 7.96 -4.21
N ALA A 129 -1.25 9.28 -4.21
CA ALA A 129 -1.81 10.14 -3.16
C ALA A 129 -3.36 10.09 -3.12
N TRP A 130 -4.04 9.99 -4.26
CA TRP A 130 -5.50 9.79 -4.31
C TRP A 130 -5.89 8.43 -3.74
N SER A 131 -5.22 7.36 -4.16
CA SER A 131 -5.49 5.99 -3.69
C SER A 131 -5.23 5.85 -2.18
N PHE A 132 -4.15 6.47 -1.71
CA PHE A 132 -3.80 6.54 -0.30
C PHE A 132 -4.81 7.36 0.50
N GLY A 133 -5.28 8.51 -0.02
CA GLY A 133 -6.31 9.30 0.65
C GLY A 133 -7.65 8.58 0.72
N ILE A 134 -8.10 7.96 -0.37
CA ILE A 134 -9.41 7.30 -0.44
C ILE A 134 -9.50 6.11 0.51
N GLN A 135 -8.52 5.20 0.50
CA GLN A 135 -8.54 4.04 1.42
C GLN A 135 -8.57 4.47 2.89
N ASN A 136 -7.91 5.58 3.21
CA ASN A 136 -7.86 6.14 4.55
C ASN A 136 -9.18 6.79 4.97
N CYS A 137 -9.81 7.53 4.04
CA CYS A 137 -11.17 8.03 4.23
C CYS A 137 -12.18 6.89 4.43
N LEU A 138 -12.07 5.82 3.65
CA LEU A 138 -12.93 4.65 3.84
C LEU A 138 -12.65 4.00 5.20
N GLY A 139 -11.39 3.83 5.58
CA GLY A 139 -11.03 3.23 6.88
C GLY A 139 -11.60 4.02 8.06
N ILE A 140 -11.46 5.35 8.04
CA ILE A 140 -12.01 6.19 9.13
C ILE A 140 -13.54 6.18 9.16
N ILE A 141 -14.20 6.12 7.99
CA ILE A 141 -15.66 5.96 7.91
C ILE A 141 -16.07 4.65 8.58
N THR A 142 -15.37 3.55 8.28
CA THR A 142 -15.65 2.24 8.88
C THR A 142 -15.37 2.23 10.38
N HIS A 143 -14.26 2.81 10.84
CA HIS A 143 -13.96 2.95 12.29
C HIS A 143 -15.04 3.71 13.05
N LEU A 144 -15.65 4.71 12.41
CA LEU A 144 -16.71 5.51 13.01
C LEU A 144 -18.08 4.84 12.95
N ALA A 145 -18.36 4.06 11.90
CA ALA A 145 -19.64 3.41 11.68
C ALA A 145 -19.76 2.07 12.43
N VAL A 146 -18.67 1.31 12.49
CA VAL A 146 -18.61 -0.03 13.09
C VAL A 146 -17.35 -0.11 13.98
N PRO A 147 -17.38 0.54 15.16
CA PRO A 147 -16.24 0.57 16.05
C PRO A 147 -16.02 -0.81 16.67
N THR A 148 -14.79 -1.30 16.56
CA THR A 148 -14.43 -2.68 16.86
C THR A 148 -13.17 -2.75 17.73
N ALA A 149 -13.10 -3.77 18.60
CA ALA A 149 -11.98 -3.95 19.52
C ALA A 149 -10.84 -4.75 18.89
N ALA A 150 -9.61 -4.38 19.24
CA ALA A 150 -8.42 -5.13 18.86
C ALA A 150 -7.98 -6.11 19.97
N PRO A 151 -7.02 -7.02 19.70
CA PRO A 151 -6.66 -8.09 20.64
C PRO A 151 -6.22 -7.61 22.04
N TRP A 152 -5.60 -6.43 22.13
CA TRP A 152 -5.19 -5.84 23.41
C TRP A 152 -6.35 -5.64 24.40
N TYR A 153 -7.58 -5.53 23.90
CA TYR A 153 -8.75 -5.32 24.75
C TYR A 153 -8.98 -6.53 25.66
N GLY A 154 -8.95 -7.74 25.09
CA GLY A 154 -9.04 -8.98 25.86
C GLY A 154 -7.85 -9.18 26.81
N ASP A 155 -6.63 -8.81 26.37
CA ASP A 155 -5.43 -8.90 27.22
C ASP A 155 -5.54 -8.03 28.49
N GLN A 156 -6.23 -6.89 28.38
CA GLN A 156 -6.31 -5.90 29.44
C GLN A 156 -7.54 -6.05 30.33
N TYR A 157 -8.67 -6.47 29.76
CA TYR A 157 -9.96 -6.51 30.46
C TYR A 157 -10.48 -7.93 30.72
N GLY A 158 -9.82 -8.96 30.19
CA GLY A 158 -10.16 -10.37 30.42
C GLY A 158 -11.28 -10.90 29.52
N ILE A 159 -11.55 -12.21 29.67
CA ILE A 159 -12.57 -12.97 28.93
C ILE A 159 -13.58 -13.53 29.97
N PRO A 160 -14.91 -13.44 29.75
CA PRO A 160 -15.59 -12.85 28.59
C PRO A 160 -15.36 -11.33 28.47
N LEU A 161 -15.27 -10.83 27.24
CA LEU A 161 -15.00 -9.41 27.01
C LEU A 161 -16.11 -8.54 27.61
N PRO A 162 -15.79 -7.54 28.44
CA PRO A 162 -16.79 -6.63 28.95
C PRO A 162 -17.32 -5.71 27.84
N PRO A 163 -18.51 -5.11 27.99
CA PRO A 163 -19.03 -4.14 27.03
C PRO A 163 -18.11 -2.92 26.90
N GLY A 164 -17.75 -2.58 25.66
CA GLY A 164 -17.00 -1.38 25.35
C GLY A 164 -17.79 -0.10 25.64
N ASN A 165 -17.12 0.95 26.08
CA ASN A 165 -17.72 2.27 26.21
C ASN A 165 -16.74 3.40 25.84
N TYR A 166 -17.27 4.57 25.50
CA TYR A 166 -16.48 5.70 25.00
C TYR A 166 -15.69 6.49 26.05
N SER A 167 -15.76 6.13 27.34
CA SER A 167 -14.87 6.70 28.37
C SER A 167 -13.60 5.87 28.56
N MET A 168 -13.52 4.68 27.96
CA MET A 168 -12.33 3.84 28.01
C MET A 168 -11.14 4.53 27.29
N PRO A 169 -9.96 4.63 27.93
CA PRO A 169 -8.78 5.20 27.31
C PRO A 169 -8.20 4.25 26.25
N GLY A 170 -7.46 4.81 25.29
CA GLY A 170 -6.68 3.97 24.37
C GLY A 170 -5.52 3.26 25.08
N SER A 171 -5.09 2.14 24.51
CA SER A 171 -4.02 1.30 25.05
C SER A 171 -2.82 1.27 24.12
N ALA A 172 -1.62 1.40 24.68
CA ALA A 172 -0.38 1.17 23.94
C ALA A 172 -0.14 -0.31 23.64
N ALA A 173 -0.91 -1.22 24.26
CA ALA A 173 -0.83 -2.66 24.04
C ALA A 173 0.62 -3.18 24.18
N GLY A 174 1.11 -3.96 23.20
CA GLY A 174 2.46 -4.48 23.21
C GLY A 174 3.57 -3.42 23.23
N LEU A 175 3.30 -2.18 22.80
CA LEU A 175 4.28 -1.09 22.81
C LEU A 175 4.70 -0.66 24.22
N VAL A 176 3.95 -1.03 25.26
CA VAL A 176 4.39 -0.84 26.65
C VAL A 176 5.72 -1.56 26.91
N ARG A 177 5.99 -2.69 26.23
CA ARG A 177 7.29 -3.38 26.32
C ARG A 177 8.42 -2.57 25.68
N VAL A 178 8.13 -1.84 24.61
CA VAL A 178 9.09 -0.98 23.92
C VAL A 178 9.41 0.26 24.75
N ASP A 179 8.38 0.89 25.32
CA ASP A 179 8.53 1.98 26.27
C ASP A 179 9.51 1.60 27.41
N LYS A 180 9.38 0.38 27.96
CA LYS A 180 10.30 -0.17 28.96
C LYS A 180 11.74 -0.36 28.45
N VAL A 181 11.92 -0.80 27.21
CA VAL A 181 13.26 -0.96 26.60
C VAL A 181 13.93 0.39 26.39
N LEU A 182 13.18 1.41 25.95
CA LEU A 182 13.69 2.75 25.68
C LEU A 182 13.79 3.63 26.94
N GLY A 183 13.18 3.23 28.06
CA GLY A 183 13.08 4.04 29.26
C GLY A 183 12.19 5.27 29.07
N THR A 184 11.13 5.16 28.25
CA THR A 184 10.21 6.27 27.94
C THR A 184 8.76 5.89 28.21
N HIS A 185 7.84 6.86 28.06
CA HIS A 185 6.39 6.66 28.12
C HIS A 185 5.70 7.23 26.87
N ILE A 186 6.42 7.29 25.76
CA ILE A 186 5.94 7.99 24.55
C ILE A 186 4.71 7.28 24.00
N TYR A 187 4.74 5.95 23.91
CA TYR A 187 3.61 5.20 23.36
C TYR A 187 2.44 5.12 24.32
N ALA A 188 2.70 4.89 25.61
CA ALA A 188 1.66 4.94 26.64
C ALA A 188 0.87 6.26 26.61
N ASN A 189 1.57 7.39 26.50
CA ASN A 189 0.94 8.71 26.44
C ASN A 189 0.22 8.96 25.11
N ALA A 190 0.83 8.58 23.98
CA ALA A 190 0.25 8.77 22.65
C ALA A 190 -1.06 7.98 22.47
N PHE A 191 -1.07 6.70 22.86
CA PHE A 191 -2.26 5.85 22.70
C PHE A 191 -3.36 6.20 23.69
N LYS A 192 -3.02 6.61 24.92
CA LYS A 192 -4.01 7.12 25.88
C LYS A 192 -4.77 8.33 25.34
N ALA A 193 -4.12 9.16 24.52
CA ALA A 193 -4.70 10.32 23.87
C ALA A 193 -5.37 10.01 22.50
N SER A 194 -5.44 8.73 22.09
CA SER A 194 -6.01 8.36 20.79
C SER A 194 -7.47 8.81 20.67
N PRO A 195 -7.86 9.51 19.59
CA PRO A 195 -9.23 9.94 19.39
C PRO A 195 -10.19 8.79 19.01
N LEU A 196 -9.63 7.64 18.60
CA LEU A 196 -10.35 6.44 18.21
C LEU A 196 -9.70 5.22 18.87
N VAL A 197 -10.36 4.75 19.92
CA VAL A 197 -9.90 3.59 20.72
C VAL A 197 -10.34 2.28 20.07
N PHE A 198 -11.57 2.24 19.54
CA PHE A 198 -12.19 1.05 18.95
C PHE A 198 -12.24 1.17 17.42
N GLY A 199 -11.06 1.27 16.79
CA GLY A 199 -10.91 1.39 15.34
C GLY A 199 -10.00 0.30 14.77
N ALA A 200 -10.23 -0.95 15.16
CA ALA A 200 -9.38 -2.07 14.75
C ALA A 200 -9.55 -2.41 13.25
N PHE A 201 -10.79 -2.59 12.79
CA PHE A 201 -11.08 -2.97 11.40
C PHE A 201 -11.54 -1.80 10.52
N PRO A 202 -10.97 -1.62 9.32
CA PRO A 202 -9.82 -2.33 8.77
C PRO A 202 -8.50 -1.76 9.33
N SER A 203 -7.42 -2.52 9.19
CA SER A 203 -6.10 -2.03 9.57
C SER A 203 -5.57 -1.02 8.56
N LEU A 204 -5.48 0.25 8.97
CA LEU A 204 -4.82 1.30 8.17
C LEU A 204 -3.30 1.06 8.06
N HIS A 205 -2.68 0.44 9.06
CA HIS A 205 -1.29 -0.01 8.99
C HIS A 205 -1.08 -1.02 7.84
N GLY A 206 -1.97 -2.01 7.75
CA GLY A 206 -2.01 -2.96 6.65
C GLY A 206 -2.26 -2.27 5.30
N ALA A 207 -3.23 -1.34 5.25
CA ALA A 207 -3.58 -0.62 4.05
C ALA A 207 -2.39 0.22 3.49
N PHE A 208 -1.63 0.91 4.34
CA PHE A 208 -0.48 1.74 3.91
C PHE A 208 0.60 0.91 3.27
N SER A 209 0.98 -0.18 3.95
CA SER A 209 2.03 -1.07 3.47
C SER A 209 1.63 -1.75 2.17
N CYS A 210 0.35 -2.15 2.02
CA CYS A 210 -0.20 -2.65 0.76
C CYS A 210 -0.17 -1.60 -0.35
N CYS A 211 -0.56 -0.35 -0.05
CA CYS A 211 -0.58 0.72 -1.04
C CYS A 211 0.81 1.04 -1.56
N CYS A 212 1.78 1.19 -0.66
CA CYS A 212 3.18 1.40 -1.03
C CYS A 212 3.70 0.25 -1.89
N PHE A 213 3.43 -1.01 -1.49
CA PHE A 213 3.82 -2.19 -2.23
C PHE A 213 3.21 -2.22 -3.64
N LEU A 214 1.88 -2.10 -3.77
CA LEU A 214 1.18 -2.19 -5.06
C LEU A 214 1.68 -1.15 -6.07
N PHE A 215 1.93 0.08 -5.63
CA PHE A 215 2.42 1.13 -6.51
C PHE A 215 3.89 0.96 -6.89
N VAL A 216 4.79 0.73 -5.93
CA VAL A 216 6.23 0.64 -6.23
C VAL A 216 6.57 -0.67 -6.93
N ALA A 217 5.93 -1.79 -6.56
CA ALA A 217 6.13 -3.08 -7.23
C ALA A 217 5.72 -3.03 -8.71
N ARG A 218 4.88 -2.07 -9.11
CA ARG A 218 4.56 -1.85 -10.52
C ARG A 218 5.76 -1.45 -11.37
N TYR A 219 6.69 -0.70 -10.79
CA TYR A 219 7.80 -0.04 -11.50
C TYR A 219 9.18 -0.55 -11.08
N SER A 220 9.27 -1.47 -10.13
CA SER A 220 10.57 -1.98 -9.66
C SER A 220 10.50 -3.35 -9.04
N ARG A 221 11.20 -4.31 -9.66
CA ARG A 221 11.35 -5.67 -9.15
C ARG A 221 12.11 -5.72 -7.82
N ARG A 222 13.10 -4.83 -7.65
CA ARG A 222 13.80 -4.67 -6.35
C ARG A 222 12.87 -4.07 -5.31
N GLY A 223 12.08 -3.08 -5.70
CA GLY A 223 11.04 -2.49 -4.88
C GLY A 223 10.02 -3.52 -4.41
N THR A 224 9.64 -4.48 -5.26
CA THR A 224 8.78 -5.62 -4.89
C THR A 224 9.36 -6.42 -3.72
N TYR A 225 10.63 -6.79 -3.75
CA TYR A 225 11.22 -7.58 -2.65
C TYR A 225 11.32 -6.76 -1.35
N ILE A 226 11.78 -5.52 -1.43
CA ILE A 226 11.96 -4.64 -0.26
C ILE A 226 10.61 -4.33 0.39
N LEU A 227 9.64 -3.89 -0.40
CA LEU A 227 8.31 -3.56 0.14
C LEU A 227 7.46 -4.79 0.43
N GLY A 228 7.72 -5.92 -0.22
CA GLY A 228 7.10 -7.20 0.13
C GLY A 228 7.54 -7.66 1.52
N PHE A 229 8.84 -7.55 1.83
CA PHE A 229 9.34 -7.78 3.19
C PHE A 229 8.71 -6.79 4.18
N TYR A 230 8.72 -5.48 3.88
CA TYR A 230 8.11 -4.48 4.75
C TYR A 230 6.61 -4.73 4.98
N LEU A 231 5.85 -5.13 3.96
CA LEU A 231 4.44 -5.48 4.08
C LEU A 231 4.24 -6.61 5.09
N LEU A 232 4.96 -7.72 4.95
CA LEU A 232 4.86 -8.86 5.86
C LEU A 232 5.35 -8.49 7.27
N TRP A 233 6.41 -7.68 7.37
CA TRP A 233 6.92 -7.19 8.64
C TRP A 233 5.94 -6.26 9.34
N GLN A 234 5.25 -5.38 8.61
CA GLN A 234 4.24 -4.48 9.16
C GLN A 234 3.03 -5.27 9.69
N TRP A 235 2.55 -6.24 8.91
CA TRP A 235 1.46 -7.15 9.29
C TRP A 235 1.80 -7.94 10.54
N PHE A 236 2.98 -8.56 10.55
CA PHE A 236 3.49 -9.25 11.73
C PHE A 236 3.55 -8.33 12.95
N SER A 237 4.12 -7.14 12.78
CA SER A 237 4.32 -6.18 13.87
C SER A 237 3.01 -5.73 14.49
N THR A 238 1.97 -5.49 13.67
CA THR A 238 0.65 -5.11 14.19
C THR A 238 -0.02 -6.20 15.02
N MET A 239 0.14 -7.47 14.64
CA MET A 239 -0.40 -8.61 15.39
C MET A 239 0.42 -8.89 16.65
N TYR A 240 1.75 -8.91 16.53
CA TYR A 240 2.69 -9.11 17.65
C TYR A 240 2.54 -8.05 18.75
N LEU A 241 2.27 -6.80 18.36
CA LEU A 241 2.00 -5.70 19.29
C LEU A 241 0.54 -5.65 19.78
N ARG A 242 -0.29 -6.64 19.41
CA ARG A 242 -1.69 -6.83 19.84
C ARG A 242 -2.65 -5.72 19.38
N HIS A 243 -2.31 -5.04 18.28
CA HIS A 243 -3.11 -3.93 17.72
C HIS A 243 -4.10 -4.35 16.65
N HIS A 244 -3.95 -5.54 16.07
CA HIS A 244 -4.83 -6.00 15.00
C HIS A 244 -4.99 -7.53 15.00
N TRP A 245 -6.17 -7.97 14.60
CA TRP A 245 -6.47 -9.33 14.18
C TRP A 245 -5.98 -9.58 12.74
N ARG A 246 -5.94 -10.84 12.29
CA ARG A 246 -5.55 -11.17 10.91
C ARG A 246 -6.59 -10.63 9.92
N ILE A 247 -7.88 -10.70 10.26
CA ILE A 247 -8.97 -10.18 9.43
C ILE A 247 -8.84 -8.67 9.16
N ASP A 248 -8.34 -7.89 10.12
CA ASP A 248 -8.11 -6.45 9.97
C ASP A 248 -7.13 -6.16 8.82
N LEU A 249 -6.11 -7.00 8.68
CA LEU A 249 -5.07 -6.87 7.66
C LEU A 249 -5.60 -7.26 6.28
N LEU A 250 -6.47 -8.27 6.19
CA LEU A 250 -7.20 -8.56 4.95
C LEU A 250 -8.13 -7.40 4.56
N GLY A 251 -8.82 -6.78 5.52
CA GLY A 251 -9.63 -5.59 5.28
C GLY A 251 -8.80 -4.42 4.76
N GLY A 252 -7.63 -4.18 5.36
CA GLY A 252 -6.68 -3.16 4.90
C GLY A 252 -6.16 -3.41 3.48
N LEU A 253 -5.80 -4.66 3.18
CA LEU A 253 -5.45 -5.09 1.83
C LEU A 253 -6.59 -4.84 0.85
N ALA A 254 -7.83 -5.24 1.19
CA ALA A 254 -8.99 -5.07 0.33
C ALA A 254 -9.23 -3.59 -0.01
N TYR A 255 -9.08 -2.69 0.96
CA TYR A 255 -9.25 -1.24 0.74
C TYR A 255 -8.16 -0.69 -0.18
N SER A 256 -6.91 -1.07 0.05
CA SER A 256 -5.81 -0.65 -0.83
C SER A 256 -5.93 -1.25 -2.24
N ALA A 257 -6.33 -2.50 -2.35
CA ALA A 257 -6.56 -3.22 -3.61
C ALA A 257 -7.68 -2.57 -4.43
N ALA A 258 -8.81 -2.24 -3.78
CA ALA A 258 -9.91 -1.52 -4.40
C ALA A 258 -9.46 -0.15 -4.91
N ALA A 259 -8.79 0.63 -4.06
CA ALA A 259 -8.26 1.95 -4.43
C ALA A 259 -7.30 1.88 -5.62
N TYR A 260 -6.35 0.95 -5.61
CA TYR A 260 -5.43 0.70 -6.71
C TYR A 260 -6.17 0.33 -8.01
N SER A 261 -7.16 -0.56 -7.92
CA SER A 261 -7.93 -1.04 -9.06
C SER A 261 -8.73 0.07 -9.74
N MET A 262 -9.30 1.00 -8.96
CA MET A 262 -10.04 2.15 -9.50
C MET A 262 -9.18 2.99 -10.46
N PHE A 263 -7.88 3.10 -10.19
CA PHE A 263 -6.97 3.93 -11.00
C PHE A 263 -6.07 3.14 -11.94
N TYR A 264 -6.20 1.81 -12.01
CA TYR A 264 -5.28 0.98 -12.78
C TYR A 264 -5.21 1.36 -14.27
N ARG A 265 -6.37 1.60 -14.89
CA ARG A 265 -6.43 2.07 -16.29
C ARG A 265 -5.77 3.44 -16.48
N SER A 266 -5.87 4.32 -15.48
CA SER A 266 -5.21 5.63 -15.52
C SER A 266 -3.70 5.48 -15.44
N LEU A 267 -3.19 4.54 -14.63
CA LEU A 267 -1.77 4.21 -14.57
C LEU A 267 -1.26 3.72 -15.92
N GLN A 268 -1.97 2.80 -16.59
CA GLN A 268 -1.59 2.33 -17.94
C GLN A 268 -1.53 3.48 -18.95
N LYS A 269 -2.48 4.42 -18.92
CA LYS A 269 -2.46 5.60 -19.79
C LYS A 269 -1.26 6.50 -19.52
N MET A 270 -0.89 6.70 -18.25
CA MET A 270 0.28 7.48 -17.85
C MET A 270 1.58 6.81 -18.31
N ASP A 271 1.65 5.48 -18.18
CA ASP A 271 2.80 4.69 -18.61
C ASP A 271 2.97 4.74 -20.14
N LYS A 272 1.87 4.58 -20.88
CA LYS A 272 1.87 4.74 -22.34
C LYS A 272 2.33 6.15 -22.75
N ALA A 273 1.78 7.20 -22.15
CA ALA A 273 2.15 8.59 -22.45
C ALA A 273 3.62 8.90 -22.12
N TYR A 274 4.19 8.25 -21.11
CA TYR A 274 5.60 8.35 -20.79
C TYR A 274 6.47 7.61 -21.80
N SER A 275 6.09 6.38 -22.16
CA SER A 275 6.83 5.57 -23.15
C SER A 275 6.87 6.22 -24.54
N THR A 276 5.83 6.96 -24.92
CA THR A 276 5.76 7.70 -26.19
C THR A 276 6.34 9.11 -26.11
N GLY A 277 6.89 9.51 -24.96
CA GLY A 277 7.51 10.83 -24.75
C GLY A 277 6.53 12.00 -24.54
N ILE A 278 5.21 11.76 -24.65
CA ILE A 278 4.16 12.79 -24.57
C ILE A 278 4.14 13.47 -23.20
N SER A 279 4.34 12.71 -22.12
CA SER A 279 4.28 13.27 -20.75
C SER A 279 5.55 13.99 -20.31
N GLY A 280 6.63 13.95 -21.11
CA GLY A 280 7.97 14.37 -20.71
C GLY A 280 8.64 13.42 -19.71
N GLY A 281 9.81 13.82 -19.21
CA GLY A 281 10.64 13.00 -18.31
C GLY A 281 10.07 12.86 -16.89
N ASN A 282 10.45 11.79 -16.19
CA ASN A 282 10.13 11.56 -14.77
C ASN A 282 10.98 12.47 -13.85
N GLY A 283 10.84 12.33 -12.53
CA GLY A 283 11.49 13.22 -11.56
C GLY A 283 12.99 13.30 -11.71
N TRP A 284 13.69 12.16 -11.80
CA TRP A 284 15.15 12.18 -11.93
C TRP A 284 15.61 12.75 -13.27
N GLN A 285 14.89 12.45 -14.36
CA GLN A 285 15.21 12.98 -15.70
C GLN A 285 15.07 14.51 -15.74
N ARG A 286 14.01 15.07 -15.14
CA ARG A 286 13.80 16.52 -15.07
C ARG A 286 14.80 17.20 -14.16
N LEU A 287 15.14 16.54 -13.05
CA LEU A 287 16.09 17.05 -12.07
C LEU A 287 17.46 17.26 -12.71
N TRP A 288 17.99 16.23 -13.39
CA TRP A 288 19.37 16.22 -13.91
C TRP A 288 19.48 16.59 -15.39
N GLU A 289 18.44 17.18 -16.01
CA GLU A 289 18.45 17.56 -17.42
C GLU A 289 19.65 18.47 -17.75
N GLY A 290 20.38 18.15 -18.83
CA GLY A 290 21.57 18.87 -19.31
C GLY A 290 22.84 18.63 -18.49
N THR A 291 22.83 17.74 -17.49
CA THR A 291 23.99 17.49 -16.62
C THR A 291 24.78 16.24 -17.02
N ARG A 292 26.04 16.14 -16.56
CA ARG A 292 26.84 14.90 -16.68
C ARG A 292 26.19 13.70 -15.99
N LEU A 293 25.40 13.94 -14.95
CA LEU A 293 24.66 12.89 -14.25
C LEU A 293 23.58 12.29 -15.15
N GLN A 294 22.86 13.11 -15.91
CA GLN A 294 21.92 12.60 -16.93
C GLN A 294 22.64 11.64 -17.89
N TYR A 295 23.76 12.03 -18.49
CA TYR A 295 24.49 11.19 -19.43
C TYR A 295 24.94 9.84 -18.83
N TRP A 296 25.33 9.82 -17.55
CA TRP A 296 25.70 8.59 -16.84
C TRP A 296 24.52 7.62 -16.64
N PHE A 297 23.32 8.16 -16.39
CA PHE A 297 22.10 7.37 -16.26
C PHE A 297 21.56 6.94 -17.64
N ASP A 298 21.56 7.84 -18.62
CA ASP A 298 21.09 7.62 -19.99
C ASP A 298 21.96 6.61 -20.75
N GLY A 299 23.28 6.61 -20.49
CA GLY A 299 24.25 5.66 -21.05
C GLY A 299 24.09 4.21 -20.57
N LYS A 300 23.06 3.91 -19.76
CA LYS A 300 22.66 2.54 -19.37
C LYS A 300 21.19 2.31 -19.75
N PRO A 301 20.85 2.17 -21.04
CA PRO A 301 19.47 2.25 -21.55
C PRO A 301 18.51 1.18 -21.02
N GLY A 302 18.99 0.15 -20.31
CA GLY A 302 18.19 -0.94 -19.77
C GLY A 302 17.80 -0.86 -18.29
N ARG A 303 18.04 0.25 -17.58
CA ARG A 303 17.82 0.32 -16.11
C ARG A 303 16.81 1.35 -15.61
N GLY A 304 16.39 2.31 -16.44
CA GLY A 304 15.73 3.53 -15.95
C GLY A 304 14.21 3.43 -15.77
N TYR A 305 13.54 2.60 -16.57
CA TYR A 305 12.08 2.47 -16.56
C TYR A 305 11.71 1.06 -17.04
N GLU A 306 11.32 0.19 -16.10
CA GLU A 306 10.76 -1.12 -16.40
C GLU A 306 9.39 -1.15 -15.74
N VAL A 307 8.32 -1.01 -16.52
CA VAL A 307 6.99 -1.32 -16.00
C VAL A 307 6.95 -2.83 -15.84
N VAL A 308 7.24 -3.28 -14.63
CA VAL A 308 7.30 -4.70 -14.27
C VAL A 308 5.94 -5.37 -14.49
N MET A 309 4.86 -4.59 -14.59
CA MET A 309 3.47 -5.05 -14.75
C MET A 309 2.85 -4.78 -16.12
N GLU A 310 3.61 -4.42 -17.17
CA GLU A 310 3.07 -4.15 -18.53
C GLU A 310 3.65 -5.09 -19.60
N ASP A 311 2.77 -5.49 -20.52
CA ASP A 311 2.76 -6.64 -21.44
C ASP A 311 4.10 -7.23 -21.94
N ARG A 312 4.20 -8.56 -21.79
CA ARG A 312 4.78 -9.44 -22.79
C ARG A 312 3.69 -10.47 -23.10
N GLU A 313 2.93 -10.23 -24.16
CA GLU A 313 2.23 -11.31 -24.84
C GLU A 313 3.31 -12.15 -25.54
N ASP A 314 3.33 -13.44 -25.23
CA ASP A 314 4.17 -14.40 -25.92
C ASP A 314 3.57 -14.67 -27.31
N GLY A 315 4.39 -14.52 -28.36
CA GLY A 315 4.34 -15.38 -29.54
C GLY A 315 3.81 -14.76 -30.83
N GLU A 316 4.75 -14.46 -31.74
CA GLU A 316 4.55 -14.32 -33.19
C GLU A 316 4.02 -12.98 -33.72
N TYR A 317 4.83 -11.92 -33.60
CA TYR A 317 4.90 -10.96 -34.71
C TYR A 317 5.85 -11.52 -35.76
N THR A 318 5.28 -12.32 -36.66
CA THR A 318 5.78 -12.42 -38.04
C THR A 318 6.09 -11.01 -38.51
N ARG A 319 7.25 -10.85 -39.15
CA ARG A 319 7.76 -9.62 -39.77
C ARG A 319 6.68 -9.00 -40.68
N MET A 320 5.75 -8.24 -40.10
CA MET A 320 4.81 -7.44 -40.86
C MET A 320 5.62 -6.30 -41.46
N SER A 321 5.66 -6.26 -42.79
CA SER A 321 6.25 -5.16 -43.54
C SER A 321 5.66 -3.84 -43.02
N VAL A 322 6.52 -2.83 -42.96
CA VAL A 322 6.21 -1.47 -42.51
C VAL A 322 4.95 -0.91 -43.19
N ASP A 323 4.60 -1.41 -44.37
CA ASP A 323 3.48 -0.97 -45.18
C ASP A 323 2.09 -1.42 -44.67
N ASP A 324 1.97 -2.60 -44.03
CA ASP A 324 0.66 -3.09 -43.56
C ASP A 324 0.26 -2.50 -42.21
N ALA A 325 1.26 -2.20 -41.35
CA ALA A 325 1.03 -1.49 -40.10
C ALA A 325 0.64 -0.01 -40.30
N VAL A 326 0.86 0.55 -41.50
CA VAL A 326 0.42 1.91 -41.86
C VAL A 326 -1.08 1.92 -42.18
N ARG A 327 -1.63 0.81 -42.68
CA ARG A 327 -3.01 0.76 -43.18
C ARG A 327 -4.08 0.62 -42.09
N GLU A 328 -3.78 -0.06 -40.97
CA GLU A 328 -4.66 -0.09 -39.79
C GLU A 328 -4.55 1.18 -38.92
N ARG A 329 -3.47 1.95 -39.08
CA ARG A 329 -3.28 3.23 -38.37
C ARG A 329 -4.27 4.31 -38.80
N ASP A 330 -4.84 4.23 -40.00
CA ASP A 330 -5.66 5.30 -40.59
C ASP A 330 -7.02 5.56 -39.91
N LEU A 331 -7.51 4.66 -39.05
CA LEU A 331 -8.82 4.86 -38.39
C LEU A 331 -8.71 5.41 -36.95
N GLU A 332 -7.58 5.19 -36.25
CA GLU A 332 -7.33 5.78 -34.92
C GLU A 332 -6.37 6.99 -34.94
N SER A 333 -5.64 7.22 -36.04
CA SER A 333 -4.66 8.31 -36.18
C SER A 333 -5.25 9.70 -36.41
N SER A 334 -6.55 9.82 -36.73
CA SER A 334 -7.18 11.11 -37.06
C SER A 334 -7.22 12.13 -35.91
N TRP A 335 -6.80 11.74 -34.70
CA TRP A 335 -6.67 12.64 -33.54
C TRP A 335 -5.21 12.92 -33.12
N ILE A 336 -4.22 12.30 -33.77
CA ILE A 336 -2.82 12.30 -33.32
C ILE A 336 -1.85 12.95 -34.33
N ASP A 337 -2.32 13.38 -35.50
CA ASP A 337 -1.42 13.75 -36.61
C ASP A 337 -0.86 15.20 -36.62
N ASP A 338 -0.92 15.94 -35.50
CA ASP A 338 -0.37 17.32 -35.46
C ASP A 338 0.84 17.51 -34.53
N ARG A 339 1.30 16.48 -33.82
CA ARG A 339 2.54 16.58 -33.00
C ARG A 339 3.37 15.31 -33.08
N GLY A 340 4.41 15.39 -33.93
CA GLY A 340 5.33 14.32 -34.25
C GLY A 340 5.82 13.51 -33.04
N ILE A 341 5.96 12.20 -33.27
CA ILE A 341 6.51 11.21 -32.35
C ILE A 341 8.00 11.54 -32.14
N LEU A 342 8.32 12.24 -31.05
CA LEU A 342 9.68 12.40 -30.55
C LEU A 342 9.89 11.38 -29.42
N GLY A 343 10.33 10.18 -29.80
CA GLY A 343 10.93 9.26 -28.83
C GLY A 343 12.09 9.98 -28.11
N TRP A 344 12.18 9.82 -26.79
CA TRP A 344 13.23 10.47 -25.99
C TRP A 344 14.62 10.07 -26.49
N SER A 345 15.42 11.05 -26.90
CA SER A 345 16.82 10.86 -27.30
C SER A 345 17.77 11.39 -26.21
N PRO A 346 18.88 10.69 -25.93
CA PRO A 346 19.92 11.20 -25.05
C PRO A 346 20.43 12.55 -25.56
N LYS A 347 20.43 13.57 -24.70
CA LYS A 347 21.03 14.88 -25.01
C LYS A 347 22.50 14.85 -24.60
N GLU A 348 23.39 15.30 -25.48
CA GLU A 348 24.79 15.50 -25.09
C GLU A 348 24.89 16.57 -23.98
N PRO A 349 25.77 16.39 -22.98
CA PRO A 349 25.92 17.36 -21.91
C PRO A 349 26.32 18.73 -22.48
N THR A 350 25.63 19.78 -22.05
CA THR A 350 26.00 21.15 -22.43
C THR A 350 27.43 21.40 -21.98
N GLN A 351 28.32 21.75 -22.92
CA GLN A 351 29.65 22.21 -22.55
C GLN A 351 29.49 23.50 -21.76
N VAL A 352 29.69 23.42 -20.45
CA VAL A 352 29.83 24.62 -19.61
C VAL A 352 31.08 25.31 -20.09
N THR A 353 30.92 26.34 -20.95
CA THR A 353 31.97 27.30 -21.24
C THR A 353 32.31 27.98 -19.92
N MET A 354 33.37 27.49 -19.26
CA MET A 354 34.03 28.27 -18.22
C MET A 354 34.62 29.50 -18.91
N HIS A 355 33.93 30.63 -18.78
CA HIS A 355 34.57 31.92 -19.00
C HIS A 355 35.69 32.03 -17.96
N LYS A 356 36.93 32.01 -18.45
CA LYS A 356 38.14 32.26 -17.67
C LYS A 356 38.16 33.68 -17.13
#